data_AF-A0A0E4A186-F1
#
_entry.id   AF-A0A0E4A186-F1
#
_cell.length_a   1.000
_cell.length_b   1.000
_cell.length_c   1.000
_cell.angle_alpha   90.00
_cell.angle_beta   90.00
_cell.angle_gamma   90.00
#
_symmetry.space_group_name_H-M   'P 1'
#
loop_
_entity.id
_entity.type
_entity.pdbx_description
1 polymer ?
#
loop_
_entity_poly.entity_id
_entity_poly.type
_entity_poly.pdbx_seq_one_letter_code
_entity_poly.pdbx_strand_id
1 'polypeptide(L)' 'MNWPNDTLLETHVRYILDMNGQLYVFENVPARVNLTTDEQFFTPATVRRIQQIALSAKPPTQTIQVGLYEWGNAA' A
#
# COMPACT_ATOMS: atom_id res chain seq x y z
N MET A 1 -9.02 -27.23 -14.75
CA MET A 1 -9.36 -26.29 -13.66
C MET A 1 -9.83 -25.02 -14.31
N ASN A 2 -11.09 -24.64 -14.10
CA ASN A 2 -11.62 -23.37 -14.57
C ASN A 2 -11.43 -22.40 -13.41
N TRP A 3 -10.37 -21.60 -13.42
CA TRP A 3 -10.24 -20.50 -12.45
C TRP A 3 -11.40 -19.53 -12.73
N PRO A 4 -12.16 -19.11 -11.71
CA PRO A 4 -13.15 -18.06 -11.90
C PRO A 4 -12.42 -16.87 -12.51
N ASN A 5 -13.07 -16.18 -13.47
CA ASN A 5 -12.57 -14.93 -14.04
C ASN A 5 -12.17 -14.00 -12.89
N ASP A 6 -10.87 -13.95 -12.58
CA ASP A 6 -10.30 -13.02 -11.61
C ASP A 6 -10.53 -11.63 -12.17
N THR A 7 -11.65 -11.03 -11.79
CA THR A 7 -12.07 -9.73 -12.29
C THR A 7 -11.16 -8.71 -11.63
N LEU A 8 -10.22 -8.19 -12.41
CA LEU A 8 -9.33 -7.12 -12.00
C LEU A 8 -10.01 -5.78 -12.23
N LEU A 9 -10.22 -5.02 -11.15
CA LEU A 9 -10.75 -3.67 -11.20
C LEU A 9 -9.61 -2.65 -11.14
N GLU A 10 -9.55 -1.75 -12.12
CA GLU A 10 -8.69 -0.56 -12.05
C GLU A 10 -9.28 0.44 -11.05
N THR A 11 -8.51 0.75 -10.01
CA THR A 11 -8.96 1.65 -8.94
C THR A 11 -7.78 2.31 -8.23
N HIS A 12 -8.06 3.14 -7.24
CA HIS A 12 -7.06 3.76 -6.37
C HIS A 12 -7.18 3.20 -4.96
N VAL A 13 -6.04 2.87 -4.36
CA VAL A 13 -5.97 2.22 -3.05
C VAL A 13 -5.06 2.98 -2.10
N ARG A 14 -5.17 2.67 -0.80
CA ARG A 14 -4.19 3.06 0.21
C ARG A 14 -3.04 2.07 0.20
N TYR A 15 -1.82 2.57 0.08
CA TYR A 15 -0.59 1.77 0.15
C TYR A 15 0.19 2.12 1.41
N ILE A 16 0.54 1.10 2.21
CA ILE A 16 1.32 1.25 3.43
C ILE A 16 2.71 0.68 3.18
N LEU A 17 3.74 1.50 3.39
CA LEU A 17 5.14 1.10 3.30
C LEU A 17 5.77 1.23 4.67
N ASP A 18 6.26 0.11 5.21
CA ASP A 18 7.21 0.12 6.33
C ASP A 18 8.63 0.12 5.76
N MET A 19 9.40 1.16 6.08
CA MET A 19 10.77 1.30 5.63
C MET A 19 11.61 2.00 6.69
N ASN A 20 12.72 1.38 7.11
CA ASN A 20 13.65 1.91 8.11
C ASN A 20 12.99 2.29 9.44
N GLY A 21 11.96 1.53 9.87
CA GLY A 21 11.22 1.80 11.10
C GLY A 21 10.29 3.02 11.03
N GLN A 22 10.04 3.53 9.82
CA GLN A 22 9.05 4.58 9.57
C GLN A 22 7.91 4.04 8.72
N LEU A 23 6.69 4.37 9.11
CA LEU A 23 5.48 4.02 8.38
C LEU A 23 5.10 5.16 7.44
N TYR A 24 5.04 4.86 6.14
CA TYR A 24 4.57 5.78 5.12
C TYR A 24 3.20 5.31 4.62
N VAL A 25 2.24 6.24 4.56
CA VAL A 25 0.90 5.97 4.03
C VAL A 25 0.69 6.81 2.78
N PHE A 26 0.44 6.13 1.67
CA PHE A 26 0.14 6.75 0.39
C PHE A 26 -1.34 6.56 0.09
N GLU A 27 -2.04 7.68 -0.08
CA GLU A 27 -3.43 7.69 -0.53
C GLU A 27 -3.48 7.75 -2.07
N ASN A 28 -4.59 7.28 -2.62
CA ASN A 28 -4.89 7.37 -4.05
C ASN A 28 -3.80 6.76 -4.95
N VAL A 29 -3.28 5.59 -4.60
CA VAL A 29 -2.28 4.89 -5.42
C VAL A 29 -2.98 4.08 -6.51
N PRO A 30 -2.67 4.27 -7.80
CA PRO A 30 -3.31 3.50 -8.87
C PRO A 30 -2.89 2.03 -8.82
N ALA A 31 -3.88 1.14 -8.80
CA ALA A 31 -3.71 -0.31 -8.71
C ALA A 31 -4.79 -1.04 -9.52
N ARG A 32 -4.53 -2.32 -9.81
CA ARG A 32 -5.57 -3.27 -10.19
C ARG A 32 -5.86 -4.17 -9.00
N VAL A 33 -7.11 -4.35 -8.63
CA VAL A 33 -7.52 -5.18 -7.49
C VAL A 33 -8.31 -6.38 -7.97
N ASN A 34 -7.92 -7.57 -7.54
CA ASN A 34 -8.73 -8.77 -7.73
C ASN A 34 -9.92 -8.74 -6.76
N LEU A 35 -11.14 -8.69 -7.29
CA LEU A 35 -12.35 -8.59 -6.47
C LEU A 35 -12.65 -9.85 -5.61
N THR A 36 -12.00 -10.97 -5.90
CA THR A 36 -12.19 -12.23 -5.17
C THR A 36 -11.16 -12.41 -4.06
N THR A 37 -9.89 -12.05 -4.32
CA THR A 37 -8.78 -12.26 -3.38
C THR A 37 -8.34 -11.01 -2.64
N ASP A 38 -8.81 -9.83 -3.06
CA ASP A 38 -8.34 -8.51 -2.61
C ASP A 38 -6.85 -8.24 -2.91
N GLU A 39 -6.23 -9.06 -3.77
CA GLU A 39 -4.84 -8.84 -4.20
C GLU A 39 -4.71 -7.57 -5.01
N GLN A 40 -3.73 -6.75 -4.64
CA GLN A 40 -3.45 -5.45 -5.26
C GLN A 40 -2.21 -5.55 -6.14
N PHE A 41 -2.36 -5.23 -7.43
CA PHE A 41 -1.31 -5.26 -8.42
C PHE A 41 -0.90 -3.83 -8.81
N PHE A 42 0.41 -3.56 -8.71
CA PHE A 42 0.98 -2.25 -9.01
C PHE A 42 1.89 -2.31 -10.23
N THR A 43 1.88 -1.27 -11.05
CA THR A 43 2.83 -1.16 -12.15
C THR A 43 4.23 -0.83 -11.62
N PRO A 44 5.32 -1.18 -12.35
CA PRO A 44 6.66 -0.74 -11.99
C PRO A 44 6.79 0.78 -11.87
N ALA A 45 6.05 1.55 -12.67
CA ALA A 45 6.03 3.01 -12.58
C ALA A 45 5.40 3.49 -11.27
N THR A 46 4.30 2.88 -10.83
CA THR A 46 3.66 3.17 -9.55
C THR A 46 4.62 2.94 -8.38
N VAL A 47 5.27 1.77 -8.34
CA VAL A 47 6.20 1.40 -7.27
C VAL A 47 7.41 2.34 -7.24
N ARG A 48 7.99 2.68 -8.40
CA ARG A 48 9.08 3.66 -8.48
C ARG A 48 8.67 5.03 -7.94
N ARG A 49 7.45 5.49 -8.24
CA ARG A 49 6.94 6.77 -7.75
C ARG A 49 6.80 6.77 -6.23
N ILE A 50 6.29 5.69 -5.65
CA ILE A 50 6.21 5.50 -4.20
C ILE A 50 7.61 5.62 -3.56
N GLN A 51 8.58 4.87 -4.08
CA GLN A 51 9.96 4.89 -3.59
C GLN A 51 10.61 6.27 -3.69
N GLN A 52 10.43 6.96 -4.82
CA GLN A 52 10.93 8.33 -5.00
C GLN A 52 10.37 9.29 -3.95
N ILE A 53 9.08 9.18 -3.61
CA ILE A 53 8.46 10.02 -2.60
C ILE A 53 8.97 9.64 -1.21
N ALA A 54 9.02 8.35 -0.88
CA ALA A 54 9.51 7.86 0.41
C ALA A 54 10.96 8.26 0.70
N LEU A 55 11.80 8.30 -0.33
CA LEU A 55 13.21 8.70 -0.24
C LEU A 55 13.44 10.21 -0.41
N SER A 56 12.38 10.98 -0.71
CA SER A 56 12.50 12.43 -0.87
C SER A 56 12.51 13.14 0.49
N ALA A 57 13.10 14.35 0.53
CA ALA A 57 13.00 15.24 1.69
C ALA A 57 11.64 15.97 1.79
N LYS A 58 10.65 15.62 0.95
CA LYS A 58 9.35 16.29 0.94
C LYS A 58 8.53 15.86 2.16
N PRO A 59 8.02 16.80 2.97
CA PRO A 59 7.15 16.44 4.08
C PRO A 59 5.82 15.85 3.58
N PRO A 60 5.20 14.95 4.36
CA PRO A 60 3.88 14.43 4.02
C PRO A 60 2.82 15.53 4.11
N THR A 61 1.71 15.36 3.39
CA THR A 61 0.57 16.28 3.45
C THR A 61 -0.05 16.33 4.85
N GLN A 62 0.02 15.23 5.58
CA GLN A 62 -0.38 15.10 6.97
C GLN A 62 0.37 13.95 7.64
N THR A 63 0.54 14.03 8.95
CA THR A 63 1.09 12.94 9.77
C THR A 63 -0.03 12.35 10.60
N ILE A 64 -0.11 11.01 10.66
CA ILE A 64 -1.05 10.29 11.52
C ILE A 64 -0.29 9.59 12.64
N GLN A 65 -0.89 9.50 13.83
CA GLN A 65 -0.36 8.70 14.92
C GLN A 65 -0.89 7.27 14.81
N VAL A 66 0.01 6.29 14.80
CA VAL A 66 -0.33 4.86 14.68
C VAL A 66 0.20 4.12 15.89
N GLY A 67 -0.67 3.34 16.56
CA GLY A 67 -0.26 2.43 17.61
C GLY A 67 0.31 1.14 17.02
N LEU A 68 1.51 0.76 17.45
CA LEU A 68 2.12 -0.52 17.11
C LEU A 68 1.90 -1.49 18.27
N TYR A 69 1.20 -2.59 18.02
CA TYR A 69 0.90 -3.62 19.00
C TYR A 69 1.63 -4.91 18.63
N GLU A 70 2.42 -5.44 19.56
CA GLU A 70 3.04 -6.76 19.42
C GLU A 70 2.03 -7.84 19.83
N TRP A 71 1.56 -8.65 18.89
CA TRP A 71 0.56 -9.69 19.16
C TRP A 71 0.98 -10.66 20.28
N GLY A 72 2.25 -11.08 20.30
CA GLY A 72 2.77 -12.02 21.29
C GLY A 72 2.98 -11.45 22.70
N ASN A 73 2.90 -10.12 22.85
CA ASN A 73 3.06 -9.40 24.11
C ASN A 73 1.81 -8.61 24.50
N ALA A 74 0.71 -8.75 23.77
CA ALA A 74 -0.58 -8.23 24.17
C ALA A 74 -1.08 -9.03 25.38
N ALA A 75 -1.11 -8.37 26.54
CA ALA A 75 -1.57 -8.93 27.81
C ALA A 75 -3.04 -9.38 27.78
#